data_AF-A0A8J9UNF7-F1
#
_entry.id   AF-A0A8J9UNF7-F1
#
_cell.length_a   1.000
_cell.length_b   1.000
_cell.length_c   1.000
_cell.angle_alpha   90.00
_cell.angle_beta   90.00
_cell.angle_gamma   90.00
#
_symmetry.space_group_name_H-M   'P 1'
#
loop_
_entity.id
_entity.type
_entity.pdbx_description
1 polymer ?
#
loop_
_entity_poly.entity_id
_entity_poly.type
_entity_poly.pdbx_seq_one_letter_code
_entity_poly.pdbx_strand_id
1 'polypeptide(L)'
;MRTISYLIVLIAAVMASNSKPQYDLSNAATLFENFIKDYDRHYKDEADKQAHYEAFVESLRVINKANKEQSSATFDINNLADYTPEERKHLFGYMPITEVNSRRED
;
A
#
# COMPACT_ATOMS: atom_id res chain seq x y z
N MET A 1 39.56 17.15 33.83
CA MET A 1 39.33 17.10 32.37
C MET A 1 38.62 15.78 32.09
N ARG A 2 37.29 15.65 32.21
CA ARG A 2 36.22 15.96 31.22
C ARG A 2 36.63 15.72 29.76
N THR A 3 35.82 14.86 29.10
CA THR A 3 35.70 14.49 27.67
C THR A 3 36.63 13.41 27.11
N ILE A 4 36.23 12.14 27.31
CA ILE A 4 36.54 10.99 26.44
C ILE A 4 35.30 10.09 26.52
N SER A 5 34.56 9.70 25.49
CA SER A 5 34.51 10.04 24.07
C SER A 5 33.14 9.56 23.59
N TYR A 6 32.27 10.46 23.13
CA TYR A 6 30.98 10.15 22.50
C TYR A 6 31.18 9.55 21.09
N LEU A 7 32.05 8.55 20.96
CA LEU A 7 32.49 7.99 19.67
C LEU A 7 32.10 6.53 19.45
N ILE A 8 31.25 5.98 20.32
CA ILE A 8 30.67 4.63 20.14
C ILE A 8 29.19 4.68 19.74
N VAL A 9 28.53 5.85 19.83
CA VAL A 9 27.11 5.99 19.43
C VAL A 9 26.93 6.33 17.94
N LEU A 10 28.00 6.69 17.23
CA LEU A 10 27.93 7.11 15.82
C LEU A 10 27.97 5.97 14.78
N ILE A 11 28.27 4.74 15.18
CA ILE A 11 28.37 3.60 14.24
C ILE A 11 27.07 2.77 14.19
N ALA A 12 26.03 3.12 14.97
CA ALA A 12 24.69 2.54 14.81
C ALA A 12 23.83 3.31 13.78
N ALA A 13 24.35 4.39 13.19
CA ALA A 13 23.82 4.96 11.96
C ALA A 13 24.44 4.22 10.75
N VAL A 14 24.46 2.88 10.77
CA VAL A 14 24.66 2.11 9.55
C VAL A 14 23.40 2.32 8.73
N MET A 15 23.43 3.36 7.90
CA MET A 15 22.74 3.47 6.63
C MET A 15 21.34 2.85 6.66
N ALA A 16 20.34 3.61 7.13
CA ALA A 16 18.96 3.31 6.77
C ALA A 16 18.90 3.33 5.24
N SER A 17 19.06 2.17 4.62
CA SER A 17 18.92 2.01 3.19
C SER A 17 17.48 2.37 2.89
N ASN A 18 17.25 3.51 2.24
CA ASN A 18 15.95 3.93 1.71
C ASN A 18 15.54 3.02 0.53
N SER A 19 15.56 1.71 0.72
CA SER A 19 15.03 0.75 -0.22
C SER A 19 13.52 0.83 -0.17
N LYS A 20 12.90 0.92 -1.34
CA LYS A 20 11.43 0.93 -1.46
C LYS A 20 10.86 -0.36 -0.86
N PRO A 21 9.66 -0.30 -0.23
CA PRO A 21 9.00 -1.48 0.29
C PRO A 21 8.89 -2.59 -0.77
N GLN A 22 9.17 -3.82 -0.35
CA GLN A 22 8.96 -5.02 -1.17
C GLN A 22 8.34 -6.08 -0.27
N TYR A 23 7.10 -6.46 -0.55
CA TYR A 23 6.36 -7.42 0.25
C TYR A 23 6.55 -8.84 -0.28
N ASP A 24 6.71 -9.77 0.63
CA ASP A 24 6.58 -11.19 0.31
C ASP A 24 5.10 -11.58 0.32
N LEU A 25 4.60 -12.07 -0.83
CA LEU A 25 3.21 -12.50 -0.96
C LEU A 25 2.89 -13.72 -0.08
N SER A 26 3.90 -14.50 0.34
CA SER A 26 3.69 -15.59 1.30
C SER A 26 3.23 -15.08 2.68
N ASN A 27 3.55 -13.83 3.00
CA ASN A 27 3.14 -13.15 4.23
C ASN A 27 1.86 -12.32 4.07
N ALA A 28 1.16 -12.39 2.92
CA ALA A 28 0.03 -11.52 2.63
C ALA A 28 -1.10 -11.62 3.65
N ALA A 29 -1.40 -12.83 4.17
CA ALA A 29 -2.41 -13.01 5.20
C ALA A 29 -2.07 -12.23 6.49
N THR A 30 -0.84 -12.32 6.96
CA THR A 30 -0.37 -11.56 8.14
C THR A 30 -0.39 -10.05 7.87
N LEU A 31 0.03 -9.61 6.68
CA LEU A 31 -0.01 -8.21 6.29
C LEU A 31 -1.44 -7.69 6.24
N PHE A 32 -2.39 -8.49 5.76
CA PHE A 32 -3.81 -8.12 5.72
C PHE A 32 -4.41 -8.01 7.12
N GLU A 33 -4.09 -8.92 8.03
CA GLU A 33 -4.54 -8.83 9.42
C GLU A 33 -3.97 -7.61 10.16
N ASN A 34 -2.75 -7.18 9.82
CA ASN A 34 -2.20 -5.92 10.33
C ASN A 34 -2.91 -4.72 9.69
N PHE A 35 -3.09 -4.74 8.37
CA PHE A 35 -3.82 -3.70 7.63
C PHE A 35 -5.24 -3.48 8.18
N ILE A 36 -5.97 -4.56 8.51
CA ILE A 36 -7.30 -4.48 9.13
C ILE A 36 -7.25 -3.67 10.43
N LYS A 37 -6.22 -3.87 11.26
CA LYS A 37 -6.06 -3.16 12.53
C LYS A 37 -5.58 -1.73 12.32
N ASP A 38 -4.59 -1.54 11.45
CA ASP A 38 -3.95 -0.25 11.20
C ASP A 38 -4.92 0.76 10.57
N TYR A 39 -5.88 0.29 9.78
CA TYR A 39 -6.88 1.12 9.09
C TYR A 39 -8.32 0.91 9.59
N ASP A 40 -8.49 0.22 10.72
CA ASP A 40 -9.79 -0.03 11.37
C ASP A 40 -10.86 -0.55 10.39
N ARG A 41 -10.53 -1.64 9.71
CA ARG A 41 -11.39 -2.23 8.68
C ARG A 41 -12.48 -3.09 9.28
N HIS A 42 -13.69 -2.91 8.74
CA HIS A 42 -14.85 -3.72 9.03
C HIS A 42 -15.45 -4.21 7.74
N TYR A 43 -15.60 -5.53 7.63
CA TYR A 43 -16.23 -6.19 6.50
C TYR A 43 -17.59 -6.72 6.91
N LYS A 44 -18.52 -6.76 5.96
CA LYS A 44 -19.91 -7.16 6.21
C LYS A 44 -20.02 -8.63 6.62
N ASP A 45 -19.27 -9.48 5.95
CA ASP A 45 -19.26 -10.93 6.14
C ASP A 45 -17.93 -11.53 5.64
N GLU A 46 -17.76 -12.85 5.78
CA GLU A 46 -16.52 -13.53 5.37
C GLU A 46 -16.31 -13.52 3.85
N ALA A 47 -17.38 -13.46 3.04
CA ALA A 47 -17.24 -13.39 1.59
C ALA A 47 -16.73 -12.00 1.17
N ASP A 48 -17.23 -10.95 1.82
CA ASP A 48 -16.75 -9.58 1.67
C ASP A 48 -15.28 -9.45 2.10
N LYS A 49 -14.93 -9.97 3.29
CA LYS A 49 -13.54 -10.02 3.78
C LYS A 49 -12.61 -10.74 2.80
N GLN A 50 -13.06 -11.87 2.23
CA GLN A 50 -12.28 -12.63 1.25
C GLN A 50 -12.06 -11.85 -0.05
N ALA A 51 -13.08 -11.13 -0.56
CA ALA A 51 -12.94 -10.29 -1.75
C ALA A 51 -11.92 -9.15 -1.53
N HIS A 52 -11.97 -8.50 -0.36
CA HIS A 52 -11.01 -7.48 0.04
C HIS A 52 -9.60 -8.04 0.25
N TYR A 53 -9.46 -9.25 0.79
CA TYR A 53 -8.17 -9.92 0.90
C TYR A 53 -7.54 -10.17 -0.47
N GLU A 54 -8.31 -10.65 -1.45
CA GLU A 54 -7.83 -10.87 -2.81
C GLU A 54 -7.40 -9.56 -3.48
N ALA A 55 -8.17 -8.49 -3.29
CA ALA A 55 -7.82 -7.15 -3.75
C ALA A 55 -6.53 -6.64 -3.09
N PHE A 56 -6.36 -6.87 -1.78
CA PHE A 56 -5.15 -6.53 -1.03
C PHE A 56 -3.91 -7.25 -1.57
N VAL A 57 -3.99 -8.56 -1.82
CA VAL A 57 -2.90 -9.34 -2.42
C VAL A 57 -2.51 -8.76 -3.78
N GLU A 58 -3.47 -8.36 -4.59
CA GLU A 58 -3.19 -7.73 -5.88
C GLU A 58 -2.50 -6.38 -5.73
N SER A 59 -2.93 -5.55 -4.77
CA SER A 59 -2.24 -4.30 -4.44
C SER A 59 -0.78 -4.53 -4.05
N LEU A 60 -0.45 -5.58 -3.27
CA LEU A 60 0.94 -5.93 -2.96
C LEU A 60 1.74 -6.25 -4.23
N ARG A 61 1.16 -6.95 -5.21
CA ARG A 61 1.82 -7.22 -6.50
C ARG A 61 2.11 -5.93 -7.26
N VAL A 62 1.12 -5.03 -7.32
CA VAL A 62 1.24 -3.74 -8.00
C VAL A 62 2.30 -2.86 -7.33
N ILE A 63 2.29 -2.77 -6.00
CA ILE A 63 3.30 -2.01 -5.24
C ILE A 63 4.70 -2.55 -5.51
N ASN A 64 4.89 -3.86 -5.38
CA ASN A 64 6.18 -4.52 -5.63
C ASN A 64 6.71 -4.24 -7.05
N LYS A 65 5.83 -4.36 -8.05
CA LYS A 65 6.18 -4.08 -9.44
C LYS A 65 6.54 -2.61 -9.63
N ALA A 66 5.72 -1.69 -9.13
CA ALA A 66 5.92 -0.25 -9.26
C ALA A 66 7.22 0.21 -8.57
N ASN A 67 7.51 -0.31 -7.38
CA ASN A 67 8.74 -0.02 -6.65
C ASN A 67 10.00 -0.57 -7.35
N LYS A 68 9.88 -1.68 -8.08
CA LYS A 68 10.97 -2.23 -8.89
C LYS A 68 11.21 -1.43 -10.17
N GLU A 69 10.14 -0.99 -10.83
CA GLU A 69 10.22 -0.40 -12.18
C GLU A 69 10.36 1.13 -12.16
N GLN A 70 9.76 1.82 -11.20
CA GLN A 70 9.76 3.27 -11.13
C GLN A 70 10.88 3.74 -10.20
N SER A 71 11.64 4.76 -10.59
CA SER A 71 12.72 5.33 -9.77
C SER A 71 12.26 6.53 -8.95
N SER A 72 11.34 7.34 -9.47
CA SER A 72 10.94 8.65 -8.92
C SER A 72 9.91 8.63 -7.80
N ALA A 73 9.22 7.50 -7.58
CA ALA A 73 8.17 7.38 -6.57
C ALA A 73 8.33 6.11 -5.75
N THR A 74 7.87 6.15 -4.50
CA THR A 74 7.79 4.98 -3.60
C THR A 74 6.33 4.71 -3.32
N PHE A 75 5.93 3.45 -3.49
CA PHE A 75 4.59 2.94 -3.26
C PHE A 75 4.61 2.08 -1.99
N ASP A 76 3.55 2.13 -1.21
CA ASP A 76 3.42 1.43 0.08
C ASP A 76 1.95 1.04 0.29
N ILE A 77 1.69 0.15 1.25
CA ILE A 77 0.35 -0.15 1.74
C ILE A 77 -0.26 1.15 2.30
N ASN A 78 -1.48 1.45 1.88
CA ASN A 78 -2.23 2.61 2.33
C ASN A 78 -3.70 2.24 2.55
N ASN A 79 -4.52 3.21 2.97
CA ASN A 79 -5.96 3.03 3.23
C ASN A 79 -6.81 2.75 1.97
N LEU A 80 -6.24 2.46 0.82
CA LEU A 80 -6.94 2.02 -0.39
C LEU A 80 -6.43 0.65 -0.86
N ALA A 81 -5.50 0.03 -0.10
CA ALA A 81 -4.82 -1.19 -0.51
C ALA A 81 -5.76 -2.38 -0.69
N ASP A 82 -6.90 -2.43 0.00
CA ASP A 82 -7.89 -3.51 -0.12
C ASP A 82 -9.08 -3.15 -1.03
N TYR A 83 -9.06 -2.02 -1.74
CA TYR A 83 -10.19 -1.63 -2.59
C TYR A 83 -10.41 -2.65 -3.70
N THR A 84 -11.60 -3.20 -3.76
CA THR A 84 -12.09 -4.10 -4.81
C THR A 84 -12.10 -3.39 -6.18
N PRO A 85 -12.11 -4.13 -7.30
CA PRO A 85 -12.22 -3.54 -8.64
C PRO A 85 -13.40 -2.59 -8.77
N GLU A 86 -14.53 -2.91 -8.15
CA GLU A 86 -15.74 -2.11 -8.12
C GLU A 86 -15.53 -0.79 -7.37
N GLU A 87 -14.95 -0.82 -6.18
CA GLU A 87 -14.65 0.40 -5.40
C GLU A 87 -13.64 1.30 -6.10
N ARG A 88 -12.64 0.73 -6.79
CA ARG A 88 -11.67 1.51 -7.56
C ARG A 88 -12.30 2.29 -8.72
N LYS A 89 -13.43 1.83 -9.28
CA LYS A 89 -14.20 2.59 -10.28
C LYS A 89 -14.84 3.86 -9.72
N HIS A 90 -14.73 4.11 -8.41
CA HIS A 90 -15.21 5.35 -7.82
C HIS A 90 -14.09 6.34 -7.50
N LEU A 91 -12.83 6.01 -7.81
CA LEU A 91 -11.64 6.85 -7.56
C LEU A 91 -11.31 7.84 -8.70
N PHE A 92 -12.29 8.26 -9.51
CA PHE A 92 -12.03 9.10 -10.69
C PHE A 92 -11.85 10.60 -10.42
N GLY A 93 -11.92 11.03 -9.15
CA GLY A 93 -11.83 12.46 -8.81
C GLY A 93 -12.93 13.28 -9.50
N TYR A 94 -12.60 14.49 -9.96
CA TYR A 94 -13.53 15.32 -10.71
C TYR A 94 -13.63 14.85 -12.18
N MET A 95 -14.82 14.39 -12.58
CA MET A 95 -15.14 14.14 -13.99
C MET A 95 -16.04 15.27 -14.51
N PRO A 96 -15.60 16.08 -15.50
CA PRO A 96 -16.48 17.05 -16.13
C PRO A 96 -17.62 16.34 -16.86
N ILE A 97 -18.81 16.94 -16.76
CA ILE A 97 -20.10 16.45 -17.29
C ILE A 97 -20.08 16.01 -18.78
N THR A 98 -19.13 16.48 -19.58
CA THR A 98 -18.99 16.12 -20.99
C THR A 98 -18.54 14.66 -21.20
N GLU A 99 -17.72 14.09 -20.31
CA GLU A 99 -17.24 12.70 -20.44
C GLU A 99 -18.17 11.65 -19.84
N VAL A 100 -19.09 12.08 -18.97
CA VAL A 100 -20.05 11.20 -18.30
C VAL A 100 -21.11 10.70 -19.28
N ASN A 101 -21.43 11.46 -20.31
CA ASN A 101 -22.41 11.06 -21.33
C ASN A 101 -21.82 10.10 -22.36
N SER A 102 -20.52 10.20 -22.67
CA SER A 102 -19.85 9.34 -23.65
C SER A 102 -19.43 7.97 -23.14
N ARG A 103 -19.68 7.64 -21.87
CA ARG A 103 -19.38 6.34 -21.22
C ARG A 103 -20.64 5.54 -20.87
N ARG A 104 -21.82 6.08 -21.16
CA ARG A 104 -23.12 5.40 -20.96
C ARG A 104 -23.69 4.86 -22.27
N GLU A 105 -22.99 5.06 -23.39
CA GLU A 105 -23.47 4.70 -24.74
C GLU A 105 -22.72 3.49 -25.32
N ASP A 106 -21.87 2.86 -24.52
CA ASP A 106 -20.88 1.83 -24.83
C ASP A 106 -20.88 0.74 -23.74
#